data_AF-A0A2E6KXN9-F1
#
_entry.id   AF-A0A2E6KXN9-F1
#
_cell.length_a   1.000
_cell.length_b   1.000
_cell.length_c   1.000
_cell.angle_alpha   90.00
_cell.angle_beta   90.00
_cell.angle_gamma   90.00
#
_symmetry.space_group_name_H-M   'P 1'
#
loop_
_entity.id
_entity.type
_entity.pdbx_description
1 polymer ?
#
loop_
_entity_poly.entity_id
_entity_poly.type
_entity_poly.pdbx_seq_one_letter_code
_entity_poly.pdbx_strand_id
1 'polypeptide(L)'
;MILHTTCSNDAFVRHYRGARVVDASWIEAEVLKAVPNAVVEVVDLHGSGDHFHVRVITEDFEGVRPLQRQKQVLAVMKQHIPHPIHALDLKCMTPKQAETAGDTAFDPHGGGQGVHIKRIMKNKEK
;
A
#
# COMPACT_ATOMS: atom_id res chain seq x y z
N MET A 1 -3.45 -24.61 -31.58
CA MET A 1 -3.85 -24.13 -30.25
C MET A 1 -3.19 -22.78 -30.04
N ILE A 2 -3.95 -21.70 -30.28
CA ILE A 2 -3.48 -20.34 -30.13
C ILE A 2 -4.01 -19.85 -28.79
N LEU A 3 -3.12 -19.52 -27.86
CA LEU A 3 -3.37 -18.44 -26.89
C LEU A 3 -2.01 -17.81 -26.56
N HIS A 4 -1.61 -16.87 -27.42
CA HIS A 4 -0.69 -15.82 -27.01
C HIS A 4 -1.48 -14.87 -26.10
N THR A 5 -1.10 -14.80 -24.83
CA THR A 5 -1.42 -13.64 -23.98
C THR A 5 -0.11 -13.15 -23.37
N THR A 6 0.74 -12.57 -24.20
CA THR A 6 1.76 -11.64 -23.70
C THR A 6 1.03 -10.35 -23.35
N CYS A 7 0.69 -10.19 -22.07
CA CYS A 7 0.20 -8.93 -21.55
C CYS A 7 1.35 -7.92 -21.65
N SER A 8 1.35 -7.16 -22.74
CA SER A 8 2.25 -6.04 -22.99
C SER A 8 1.82 -4.87 -22.09
N ASN A 9 2.36 -4.81 -20.88
CA ASN A 9 2.16 -3.65 -20.00
C ASN A 9 3.23 -2.59 -20.29
N ASP A 10 3.23 -2.07 -21.52
CA ASP A 10 3.91 -0.83 -21.88
C ASP A 10 2.85 0.28 -21.89
N ALA A 11 2.66 0.92 -20.74
CA ALA A 11 1.77 2.04 -20.58
C ALA A 11 2.50 3.18 -19.86
N PHE A 12 3.37 3.83 -20.62
CA PHE A 12 3.27 5.28 -20.83
C PHE A 12 3.39 6.14 -19.56
N VAL A 13 4.64 6.30 -19.10
CA VAL A 13 5.03 7.34 -18.13
C VAL A 13 4.81 8.73 -18.77
N ARG A 14 3.62 9.30 -18.59
CA ARG A 14 3.34 10.71 -18.88
C ARG A 14 4.17 11.56 -17.93
N HIS A 15 5.25 12.14 -18.46
CA HIS A 15 6.02 13.20 -17.83
C HIS A 15 5.13 14.44 -17.63
N TYR A 16 4.75 14.75 -16.38
CA TYR A 16 4.16 16.05 -16.04
C TYR A 16 5.25 17.04 -15.63
N ARG A 17 5.25 18.18 -16.33
CA ARG A 17 6.18 19.29 -16.21
C ARG A 17 5.70 20.20 -15.07
N GLY A 18 6.40 20.20 -13.93
CA GLY A 18 6.41 21.36 -13.02
C GLY A 18 5.48 21.33 -11.80
N ALA A 19 5.64 20.35 -10.92
CA ALA A 19 5.58 20.50 -9.45
C ALA A 19 6.14 19.20 -8.86
N ARG A 20 7.02 19.28 -7.86
CA ARG A 20 7.65 18.11 -7.22
C ARG A 20 6.65 17.47 -6.23
N VAL A 21 5.58 16.88 -6.74
CA VAL A 21 4.56 16.18 -5.96
C VAL A 21 4.52 14.73 -6.44
N VAL A 22 4.49 13.78 -5.52
CA VAL A 22 4.34 12.36 -5.86
C VAL A 22 2.87 12.12 -6.22
N ASP A 23 2.61 11.68 -7.45
CA ASP A 23 1.26 11.33 -7.88
C ASP A 23 0.86 9.91 -7.47
N ALA A 24 -0.42 9.71 -7.15
CA ALA A 24 -0.98 8.41 -6.82
C ALA A 24 -0.74 7.35 -7.91
N SER A 25 -0.84 7.74 -9.18
CA SER A 25 -0.57 6.85 -10.33
C SER A 25 0.89 6.38 -10.41
N TRP A 26 1.84 7.18 -9.92
CA TRP A 26 3.24 6.77 -9.88
C TRP A 26 3.47 5.70 -8.82
N ILE A 27 2.84 5.86 -7.65
CA ILE A 27 2.87 4.86 -6.56
C ILE A 27 2.27 3.55 -7.04
N GLU A 28 1.13 3.60 -7.72
CA GLU A 28 0.48 2.43 -8.31
C GLU A 28 1.45 1.67 -9.24
N ALA A 29 2.06 2.37 -10.19
CA ALA A 29 3.01 1.76 -11.13
C ALA A 29 4.21 1.13 -10.42
N GLU A 30 4.72 1.78 -9.37
CA GLU A 30 5.86 1.28 -8.61
C GLU A 30 5.46 0.05 -7.76
N VAL A 31 4.24 -0.02 -7.22
CA VAL A 31 3.72 -1.18 -6.48
C VAL A 31 3.53 -2.37 -7.42
N LEU A 32 3.01 -2.13 -8.63
CA LEU A 32 2.79 -3.16 -9.63
C LEU A 32 4.10 -3.85 -10.07
N LYS A 33 5.26 -3.18 -9.96
CA LYS A 33 6.56 -3.84 -10.18
C LYS A 33 6.85 -4.94 -9.14
N ALA A 34 6.37 -4.77 -7.91
CA ALA A 34 6.51 -5.78 -6.85
C ALA A 34 5.48 -6.90 -7.01
N VAL A 35 4.25 -6.54 -7.39
CA VAL A 35 3.12 -7.49 -7.51
C VAL A 35 2.31 -7.17 -8.78
N PRO A 36 2.65 -7.78 -9.93
CA PRO A 36 2.10 -7.39 -11.22
C PRO A 36 0.62 -7.73 -11.40
N ASN A 37 0.11 -8.72 -10.66
CA ASN A 37 -1.29 -9.17 -10.73
C ASN A 37 -2.19 -8.53 -9.65
N ALA A 38 -1.69 -7.52 -8.93
CA ALA A 38 -2.46 -6.88 -7.87
C ALA A 38 -3.36 -5.77 -8.40
N VAL A 39 -4.54 -5.65 -7.82
CA VAL A 39 -5.34 -4.44 -7.86
C VAL A 39 -4.82 -3.50 -6.79
N VAL A 40 -4.38 -2.31 -7.19
CA VAL A 40 -3.77 -1.33 -6.30
C VAL A 40 -4.68 -0.11 -6.23
N GLU A 41 -4.97 0.34 -5.01
CA GLU A 41 -5.78 1.53 -4.76
C GLU A 41 -4.98 2.47 -3.87
N VAL A 42 -4.70 3.68 -4.37
CA VAL A 42 -3.88 4.68 -3.70
C VAL A 42 -4.75 5.86 -3.30
N VAL A 43 -4.68 6.26 -2.04
CA VAL A 43 -5.39 7.41 -1.48
C VAL A 43 -4.37 8.33 -0.83
N ASP A 44 -4.33 9.59 -1.26
CA ASP A 44 -3.55 10.63 -0.60
C ASP A 44 -4.35 11.19 0.58
N LEU A 45 -3.82 11.03 1.79
CA LEU A 45 -4.55 11.34 3.02
C LEU A 45 -4.62 12.86 3.27
N HIS A 46 -3.59 13.61 2.85
CA HIS A 46 -3.42 15.03 3.20
C HIS A 46 -3.52 16.01 2.03
N GLY A 47 -3.66 15.54 0.78
CA GLY A 47 -3.61 16.44 -0.38
C GLY A 47 -2.20 17.01 -0.65
N SER A 48 -1.21 16.60 0.14
CA SER A 48 0.13 17.21 0.22
C SER A 48 1.21 16.34 -0.44
N GLY A 49 0.87 15.10 -0.79
CA GLY A 49 1.75 14.18 -1.49
C GLY A 49 2.88 13.60 -0.63
N ASP A 50 2.72 13.56 0.69
CA ASP A 50 3.70 13.04 1.64
C ASP A 50 3.20 11.83 2.47
N HIS A 51 1.88 11.70 2.66
CA HIS A 51 1.23 10.58 3.36
C HIS A 51 0.24 9.84 2.45
N PHE A 52 0.61 8.64 2.03
CA PHE A 52 -0.23 7.81 1.17
C PHE A 52 -0.73 6.55 1.87
N HIS A 53 -2.00 6.24 1.67
CA HIS A 53 -2.61 4.97 2.00
C HIS A 53 -2.74 4.12 0.75
N VAL A 54 -2.15 2.92 0.74
CA VAL A 54 -2.18 2.02 -0.42
C VAL A 54 -2.76 0.67 -0.05
N ARG A 55 -3.84 0.30 -0.73
CA ARG A 55 -4.39 -1.06 -0.69
C ARG A 55 -3.86 -1.87 -1.86
N VAL A 56 -3.33 -3.05 -1.56
CA VAL A 56 -2.82 -4.00 -2.55
C VAL A 56 -3.63 -5.29 -2.40
N ILE A 57 -4.42 -5.59 -3.40
CA ILE A 57 -5.38 -6.70 -3.42
C ILE A 57 -4.92 -7.71 -4.47
N THR A 58 -4.53 -8.91 -4.04
CA THR A 58 -4.19 -10.01 -4.96
C THR A 58 -4.52 -11.37 -4.33
N GLU A 59 -4.81 -12.35 -5.17
CA GLU A 59 -4.94 -13.76 -4.81
C GLU A 59 -3.58 -14.37 -4.39
N ASP A 60 -2.46 -13.84 -4.90
CA ASP A 60 -1.09 -14.30 -4.57
C ASP A 60 -0.74 -14.19 -3.08
N PHE A 61 -1.53 -13.41 -2.33
CA PHE A 61 -1.37 -13.24 -0.90
C PHE A 61 -1.99 -14.37 -0.07
N GLU A 62 -2.75 -15.27 -0.67
CA GLU A 62 -3.30 -16.43 0.02
C GLU A 62 -2.19 -17.29 0.64
N GLY A 63 -2.35 -17.69 1.91
CA GLY A 63 -1.35 -18.45 2.65
C GLY A 63 -0.08 -17.68 3.07
N VAL A 64 0.15 -16.46 2.55
CA VAL A 64 1.30 -15.62 2.95
C VAL A 64 0.98 -14.84 4.23
N ARG A 65 1.94 -14.76 5.15
CA ARG A 65 1.79 -13.98 6.40
C ARG A 65 1.66 -12.48 6.11
N PRO A 66 0.78 -11.72 6.80
CA PRO A 66 0.56 -10.29 6.53
C PRO A 66 1.84 -9.44 6.48
N LEU A 67 2.73 -9.62 7.45
CA LEU A 67 4.00 -8.91 7.49
C LEU A 67 4.90 -9.21 6.28
N GLN A 68 4.85 -10.43 5.76
CA GLN A 68 5.64 -10.83 4.59
C GLN A 68 5.12 -10.20 3.30
N ARG A 69 3.79 -10.12 3.15
CA ARG A 69 3.14 -9.40 2.04
C ARG A 69 3.58 -7.93 2.00
N GLN A 70 3.50 -7.27 3.16
CA GLN A 70 3.94 -5.87 3.31
C GLN A 70 5.42 -5.71 3.01
N LYS A 71 6.28 -6.63 3.48
CA LYS A 71 7.73 -6.59 3.18
C LYS A 71 8.04 -6.70 1.70
N GLN A 72 7.27 -7.47 0.92
CA GLN A 72 7.48 -7.59 -0.53
C GLN A 72 7.25 -6.25 -1.24
N VAL A 73 6.13 -5.58 -0.94
CA VAL A 73 5.81 -4.26 -1.52
C VAL A 73 6.79 -3.20 -1.00
N LEU A 74 7.07 -3.22 0.31
CA LEU A 74 7.99 -2.27 0.93
C LEU A 74 9.43 -2.42 0.41
N ALA A 75 9.85 -3.61 -0.03
CA ALA A 75 11.19 -3.80 -0.59
C ALA A 75 11.43 -2.93 -1.83
N VAL A 76 10.40 -2.73 -2.66
CA VAL A 76 10.47 -1.84 -3.83
C VAL A 76 10.28 -0.39 -3.42
N MET A 77 9.34 -0.09 -2.52
CA MET A 77 9.03 1.29 -2.12
C MET A 77 10.11 1.94 -1.26
N LYS A 78 10.84 1.16 -0.47
CA LYS A 78 11.82 1.68 0.50
C LYS A 78 12.94 2.50 -0.15
N GLN A 79 13.25 2.26 -1.43
CA GLN A 79 14.24 3.07 -2.15
C GLN A 79 13.81 4.53 -2.35
N HIS A 80 12.50 4.80 -2.25
CA HIS A 80 11.86 6.10 -2.46
C HIS A 80 11.45 6.79 -1.14
N ILE A 81 11.80 6.19 0.01
CA ILE A 81 11.52 6.70 1.35
C ILE A 81 12.86 7.08 2.02
N PRO A 82 13.01 8.27 2.63
CA PRO A 82 11.96 9.27 2.93
C PRO A 82 11.77 10.35 1.84
N HIS A 83 12.54 10.31 0.76
CA HIS A 83 12.37 11.24 -0.36
C HIS A 83 12.34 10.45 -1.66
N PRO A 84 11.29 10.61 -2.50
CA PRO A 84 10.25 11.65 -2.46
C PRO A 84 9.02 11.39 -1.56
N ILE A 85 8.82 10.19 -0.99
CA ILE A 85 7.68 9.87 -0.11
C ILE A 85 8.10 9.88 1.37
N HIS A 86 7.37 10.59 2.23
CA HIS A 86 7.69 10.66 3.67
C HIS A 86 7.21 9.41 4.41
N ALA A 87 5.96 8.99 4.19
CA ALA A 87 5.39 7.79 4.80
C ALA A 87 4.37 7.11 3.87
N LEU A 88 4.29 5.78 3.99
CA LEU A 88 3.41 4.94 3.19
C LEU A 88 2.71 3.93 4.11
N ASP A 89 1.39 3.99 4.22
CA ASP A 89 0.58 2.92 4.82
C ASP A 89 0.26 1.86 3.76
N LEU A 90 0.61 0.61 4.06
CA LEU A 90 0.45 -0.51 3.14
C LEU A 90 -0.53 -1.52 3.73
N LYS A 91 -1.64 -1.73 3.02
CA LYS A 91 -2.61 -2.76 3.34
C LYS A 91 -2.64 -3.84 2.27
N CYS A 92 -1.97 -4.96 2.55
CA CYS A 92 -1.87 -6.09 1.64
C CYS A 92 -2.86 -7.20 2.01
N MET A 93 -3.85 -7.45 1.17
CA MET A 93 -4.99 -8.31 1.48
C MET A 93 -5.41 -9.17 0.28
N THR A 94 -6.10 -10.27 0.54
CA THR A 94 -6.75 -11.04 -0.53
C THR A 94 -8.07 -10.37 -0.92
N PRO A 95 -8.63 -10.64 -2.12
CA PRO A 95 -9.93 -10.10 -2.53
C PRO A 95 -11.03 -10.35 -1.49
N LYS A 96 -11.08 -11.57 -0.95
CA LYS A 96 -12.02 -11.95 0.14
C LYS A 96 -11.85 -11.10 1.40
N GLN A 97 -10.62 -10.74 1.74
CA GLN A 97 -10.33 -9.86 2.88
C GLN A 97 -10.73 -8.42 2.58
N ALA A 98 -10.59 -7.96 1.34
CA ALA A 98 -10.99 -6.61 0.91
C ALA A 98 -12.49 -6.38 1.05
N GLU A 99 -13.30 -7.35 0.63
CA GLU A 99 -14.76 -7.29 0.78
C GLU A 99 -15.20 -7.15 2.25
N THR A 100 -14.46 -7.78 3.17
CA THR A 100 -14.79 -7.75 4.60
C THR A 100 -14.26 -6.50 5.30
N ALA A 101 -13.11 -5.97 4.86
CA ALA A 101 -12.38 -4.94 5.58
C ALA A 101 -12.96 -3.53 5.43
N GLY A 102 -13.73 -3.25 4.36
CA GLY A 102 -14.30 -1.92 4.12
C GLY A 102 -13.24 -0.84 3.93
N ASP A 103 -13.50 0.37 4.43
CA ASP A 103 -12.51 1.46 4.41
C ASP A 103 -11.45 1.24 5.48
N THR A 104 -10.19 1.14 5.03
CA THR A 104 -9.03 0.89 5.89
C THR A 104 -8.05 2.05 5.94
N ALA A 105 -8.40 3.21 5.38
CA ALA A 105 -7.54 4.39 5.43
C ALA A 105 -7.34 4.79 6.90
N PHE A 106 -6.09 4.76 7.37
CA PHE A 106 -5.73 5.16 8.73
C PHE A 106 -4.60 6.17 8.69
N ASP A 107 -4.86 7.36 9.22
CA ASP A 107 -3.89 8.43 9.30
C ASP A 107 -3.42 8.62 10.76
N PRO A 108 -2.23 8.14 11.12
CA PRO A 108 -1.68 8.32 12.46
C PRO A 108 -1.24 9.76 12.77
N HIS A 109 -1.13 10.64 11.75
CA HIS A 109 -0.62 12.00 11.89
C HIS A 109 -1.71 13.08 11.80
N GLY A 110 -2.92 12.77 11.33
CA GLY A 110 -4.06 13.68 11.18
C GLY A 110 -4.74 14.15 12.48
N GLY A 111 -4.09 14.05 13.64
CA GLY A 111 -4.63 14.51 14.92
C GLY A 111 -5.65 13.57 15.58
N GLY A 112 -5.85 12.37 15.05
CA GLY A 112 -6.67 11.33 15.69
C GLY A 112 -5.98 10.74 16.91
N GLN A 113 -6.72 10.52 18.00
CA GLN A 113 -6.24 9.76 19.16
C GLN A 113 -5.85 8.35 18.71
N GLY A 114 -4.56 8.14 18.43
CA GLY A 114 -4.03 6.80 18.19
C GLY A 114 -4.43 5.89 19.36
N VAL A 115 -4.70 4.62 19.09
CA VAL A 115 -5.07 3.66 20.12
C VAL A 115 -3.89 3.49 21.09
N HIS A 116 -3.88 4.26 22.18
CA HIS A 116 -3.05 3.98 23.34
C HIS A 116 -3.55 2.66 23.90
N ILE A 117 -2.89 1.55 23.57
CA ILE A 117 -3.14 0.27 24.22
C ILE A 117 -2.85 0.49 25.71
N LYS A 118 -3.90 0.75 26.50
CA LYS A 118 -3.83 0.72 27.95
C LYS A 118 -3.45 -0.71 28.30
N ARG A 119 -2.16 -0.90 28.60
CA ARG A 119 -1.57 -2.14 29.11
C ARG A 119 -2.47 -2.69 30.22
N ILE A 120 -3.24 -3.73 29.92
CA ILE A 120 -4.06 -4.38 30.95
C ILE A 120 -3.08 -5.07 31.90
N MET A 121 -2.86 -4.46 33.07
CA MET A 121 -2.16 -5.12 34.17
C MET A 121 -3.08 -6.23 34.72
N LYS A 122 -2.97 -7.44 34.17
CA LYS A 122 -3.52 -8.64 34.79
C LYS A 122 -2.47 -9.75 34.76
N ASN A 123 -1.61 -9.77 35.79
CA ASN A 123 -1.17 -11.02 36.42
C ASN A 123 -0.46 -10.77 37.77
N LYS A 124 -1.25 -10.53 38.82
CA LYS A 124 -1.02 -11.02 40.18
C LYS A 124 -2.45 -11.39 40.60
N GLU A 125 -2.84 -12.65 40.50
CA GLU A 125 -2.67 -13.61 41.60
C GLU A 125 -2.51 -15.04 41.05
N LYS A 126 -1.40 -15.68 41.43
CA LYS A 126 -1.34 -17.10 41.75
C LYS A 126 -0.47 -17.24 42.98
#